data_AF-A0A553PGN6-F1
#
_entry.id   AF-A0A553PGN6-F1
#
_cell.length_a   1.000
_cell.length_b   1.000
_cell.length_c   1.000
_cell.angle_alpha   90.00
_cell.angle_beta   90.00
_cell.angle_gamma   90.00
#
_symmetry.space_group_name_H-M   'P 1'
#
loop_
_entity.id
_entity.type
_entity.pdbx_description
1 polymer ?
#
loop_
_entity_poly.entity_id
_entity_poly.type
_entity_poly.pdbx_seq_one_letter_code
_entity_poly.pdbx_strand_id
1 'polypeptide(L)'
;TNGFFIECGALDGETRSNTLGLERDLQWTGILIEGDPKSIPKILSKGRKSYVVPHCLATKNITMKVSYGSYFNLGRIVDESPGKKDKEVVDVMCLPLFAILKAFLDVEGNELDVLKTIPWDEVNIL
;
A
#
# COMPACT_ATOMS: atom_id res chain seq x y z
N THR A 1 1.11 -0.20 23.49
CA THR A 1 0.75 -1.31 22.57
C THR A 1 -0.67 -1.10 22.08
N ASN A 2 -1.12 -1.80 21.02
CA ASN A 2 -2.39 -1.58 20.29
C ASN A 2 -2.43 -0.35 19.36
N GLY A 3 -1.36 -0.09 18.62
CA GLY A 3 -1.39 0.94 17.57
C GLY A 3 -1.90 0.41 16.23
N PHE A 4 -1.86 1.26 15.22
CA PHE A 4 -2.24 0.95 13.85
C PHE A 4 -1.16 1.37 12.87
N PHE A 5 -0.84 0.54 11.86
CA PHE A 5 0.13 0.87 10.82
C PHE A 5 -0.46 0.77 9.41
N ILE A 6 0.22 1.42 8.47
CA ILE A 6 0.01 1.22 7.03
C ILE A 6 1.38 0.95 6.43
N GLU A 7 1.53 -0.20 5.76
CA GLU A 7 2.75 -0.57 5.04
C GLU A 7 2.50 -0.52 3.54
N CYS A 8 3.26 0.32 2.84
CA CYS A 8 3.18 0.49 1.39
C CYS A 8 4.32 -0.27 0.70
N GLY A 9 3.98 -1.24 -0.15
CA GLY A 9 4.96 -2.14 -0.76
C GLY A 9 5.26 -3.34 0.14
N ALA A 10 4.22 -4.10 0.50
CA ALA A 10 4.32 -5.19 1.47
C ALA A 10 5.08 -6.44 0.96
N LEU A 11 5.43 -6.52 -0.32
CA LEU A 11 6.12 -7.65 -0.93
C LEU A 11 5.41 -8.97 -0.61
N ASP A 12 6.03 -9.90 0.11
CA ASP A 12 5.45 -11.21 0.45
C ASP A 12 4.78 -11.23 1.84
N GLY A 13 4.71 -10.08 2.50
CA GLY A 13 4.10 -9.87 3.82
C GLY A 13 5.05 -10.02 5.00
N GLU A 14 6.29 -10.45 4.80
CA GLU A 14 7.26 -10.69 5.88
C GLU A 14 8.69 -10.25 5.53
N THR A 15 9.17 -10.57 4.34
CA THR A 15 10.53 -10.26 3.88
C THR A 15 10.72 -8.74 3.87
N ARG A 16 11.63 -8.25 4.71
CA ARG A 16 11.94 -6.82 4.90
C ARG A 16 10.74 -5.98 5.33
N SER A 17 9.73 -6.60 5.95
CA SER A 17 8.56 -5.85 6.45
C SER A 17 8.98 -4.90 7.56
N ASN A 18 8.57 -3.64 7.44
CA ASN A 18 8.80 -2.62 8.45
C ASN A 18 7.83 -2.74 9.63
N THR A 19 6.70 -3.43 9.43
CA THR A 19 5.60 -3.47 10.40
C THR A 19 5.43 -4.82 11.07
N LEU A 20 6.11 -5.88 10.62
CA LEU A 20 6.01 -7.22 11.20
C LEU A 20 6.33 -7.23 12.71
N GLY A 21 7.37 -6.47 13.13
CA GLY A 21 7.70 -6.32 14.55
C GLY A 21 6.61 -5.58 15.34
N LEU A 22 5.99 -4.55 14.75
CA LEU A 22 4.88 -3.83 15.38
C LEU A 22 3.68 -4.76 15.61
N GLU A 23 3.36 -5.60 14.63
CA GLU A 23 2.25 -6.56 14.72
C GLU A 23 2.53 -7.66 15.75
N ARG A 24 3.68 -8.32 15.65
CA ARG A 24 4.03 -9.47 16.48
C ARG A 24 4.31 -9.09 17.93
N ASP A 25 5.08 -8.03 18.14
CA ASP A 25 5.67 -7.71 19.45
C ASP A 25 4.88 -6.63 20.20
N LEU A 26 4.21 -5.72 19.48
CA LEU A 26 3.47 -4.60 20.07
C LEU A 26 1.95 -4.71 19.92
N GLN A 27 1.45 -5.80 19.33
CA GLN A 27 0.04 -6.07 19.07
C GLN A 27 -0.63 -4.99 18.20
N TRP A 28 0.12 -4.34 17.32
CA TRP A 28 -0.48 -3.42 16.35
C TRP A 28 -1.24 -4.20 15.29
N THR A 29 -2.30 -3.62 14.75
CA THR A 29 -2.96 -4.10 13.53
C THR A 29 -2.68 -3.11 12.40
N GLY A 30 -3.03 -3.45 11.16
CA GLY A 30 -2.75 -2.50 10.10
C GLY A 30 -3.24 -2.91 8.72
N ILE A 31 -2.68 -2.23 7.73
CA ILE A 31 -2.93 -2.45 6.31
C ILE A 31 -1.62 -2.75 5.62
N LEU A 32 -1.61 -3.79 4.79
CA LEU A 32 -0.55 -4.14 3.86
C LEU A 32 -1.02 -3.80 2.44
N ILE A 33 -0.35 -2.85 1.79
CA ILE A 33 -0.65 -2.43 0.42
C ILE A 33 0.42 -3.03 -0.51
N GLU A 34 -0.01 -3.77 -1.52
CA GLU A 34 0.89 -4.35 -2.52
C GLU A 34 0.24 -4.34 -3.91
N GLY A 35 0.99 -3.88 -4.91
CA GLY A 35 0.52 -3.76 -6.28
C GLY A 35 0.83 -4.97 -7.15
N ASP A 36 1.80 -5.80 -6.77
CA ASP A 36 2.19 -6.98 -7.54
C ASP A 36 1.21 -8.16 -7.33
N PRO A 37 0.46 -8.58 -8.36
CA PRO A 37 -0.47 -9.71 -8.24
C PRO A 37 0.21 -11.04 -7.86
N LYS A 38 1.50 -11.23 -8.19
CA LYS A 38 2.27 -12.43 -7.81
C LYS A 38 2.58 -12.49 -6.31
N SER A 39 2.54 -11.33 -5.65
CA SER A 39 2.84 -11.18 -4.23
C SER A 39 1.62 -11.39 -3.35
N ILE A 40 0.42 -11.05 -3.83
CA ILE A 40 -0.83 -11.13 -3.04
C ILE A 40 -1.09 -12.52 -2.43
N PRO A 41 -0.98 -13.64 -3.18
CA PRO A 41 -1.19 -14.97 -2.58
C PRO A 41 -0.17 -15.29 -1.49
N LYS A 42 1.06 -14.78 -1.60
CA LYS A 42 2.10 -14.96 -0.59
C LYS A 42 1.71 -14.25 0.70
N ILE A 43 1.31 -12.98 0.60
CA ILE A 43 0.85 -12.17 1.75
C ILE A 43 -0.32 -12.87 2.45
N LEU A 44 -1.34 -13.29 1.69
CA LEU A 44 -2.52 -13.96 2.25
C LEU A 44 -2.16 -15.27 2.95
N SER A 45 -1.20 -16.03 2.43
CA SER A 45 -0.73 -17.28 3.06
C SER A 45 -0.06 -17.07 4.42
N LYS A 46 0.40 -15.86 4.74
CA LYS A 46 1.06 -15.55 6.02
C LYS A 46 0.09 -15.46 7.19
N GLY A 47 -1.20 -15.20 6.94
CA GLY A 47 -2.19 -15.03 8.00
C GLY A 47 -1.88 -13.85 8.94
N ARG A 48 -1.26 -12.78 8.40
CA ARG A 48 -0.99 -11.53 9.12
C ARG A 48 -2.28 -10.96 9.73
N LYS A 49 -2.18 -10.33 10.90
CA LYS A 49 -3.30 -9.61 11.56
C LYS A 49 -3.52 -8.22 10.96
N SER A 50 -3.59 -8.17 9.64
CA SER A 50 -3.65 -6.94 8.86
C SER A 50 -4.56 -7.12 7.65
N TYR A 51 -5.23 -6.05 7.25
CA TYR A 51 -5.98 -6.00 6.00
C TYR A 51 -5.01 -5.97 4.82
N VAL A 52 -5.37 -6.61 3.71
CA VAL A 52 -4.56 -6.59 2.48
C VAL A 52 -5.29 -5.77 1.43
N VAL A 53 -4.61 -4.76 0.89
CA VAL A 53 -5.07 -3.98 -0.27
C VAL A 53 -4.28 -4.45 -1.50
N PRO A 54 -4.87 -5.26 -2.40
CA PRO A 54 -4.18 -5.85 -3.54
C PRO A 54 -4.10 -4.88 -4.73
N HIS A 55 -3.68 -3.64 -4.45
CA HIS A 55 -3.58 -2.55 -5.41
C HIS A 55 -2.35 -1.70 -5.11
N CYS A 56 -1.73 -1.13 -6.13
CA CYS A 56 -0.67 -0.13 -5.97
C CYS A 56 -1.24 1.22 -5.50
N LEU A 57 -0.36 2.17 -5.18
CA LEU A 57 -0.74 3.54 -4.88
C LEU A 57 -0.73 4.41 -6.13
N ALA A 58 -1.81 5.15 -6.35
CA ALA A 58 -1.95 6.04 -7.48
C ALA A 58 -1.10 7.31 -7.29
N THR A 59 -0.48 7.79 -8.37
CA THR A 59 0.25 9.08 -8.40
C THR A 59 -0.68 10.29 -8.54
N LYS A 60 -1.98 10.06 -8.70
CA LYS A 60 -3.03 11.07 -8.85
C LYS A 60 -4.15 10.82 -7.85
N ASN A 61 -5.00 11.82 -7.64
CA ASN A 61 -6.16 11.71 -6.76
C ASN A 61 -7.35 10.91 -7.35
N ILE A 62 -7.08 10.06 -8.34
CA ILE A 62 -8.05 9.20 -9.02
C ILE A 62 -7.52 7.78 -9.08
N THR A 63 -8.43 6.81 -9.08
CA THR A 63 -8.08 5.43 -9.40
C THR A 63 -7.53 5.36 -10.82
N MET A 64 -6.40 4.68 -10.99
CA MET A 64 -5.72 4.54 -12.28
C MET A 64 -5.43 3.09 -12.60
N LYS A 65 -5.54 2.73 -13.88
CA LYS A 65 -4.98 1.48 -14.40
C LYS A 65 -3.65 1.82 -15.06
N VAL A 66 -2.57 1.18 -14.63
CA VAL A 66 -1.20 1.51 -15.04
C VAL A 66 -0.45 0.26 -15.45
N SER A 67 0.61 0.42 -16.23
CA SER A 67 1.59 -0.65 -16.40
C SER A 67 2.60 -0.64 -15.25
N TYR A 68 2.72 -1.77 -14.57
CA TYR A 68 3.52 -1.96 -13.35
C TYR A 68 4.58 -3.02 -13.56
N GLY A 69 5.83 -2.69 -13.25
CA GLY A 69 6.95 -3.61 -13.29
C GLY A 69 7.00 -4.46 -12.02
N SER A 70 6.98 -5.79 -12.19
CA SER A 70 7.03 -6.82 -11.14
C SER A 70 8.40 -7.50 -11.20
N TYR A 71 9.41 -6.91 -10.55
CA TYR A 71 10.79 -7.37 -10.60
C TYR A 71 11.22 -8.02 -9.29
N PHE A 72 10.99 -9.33 -9.12
CA PHE A 72 11.39 -10.12 -7.93
C PHE A 72 11.04 -9.50 -6.56
N ASN A 73 11.84 -8.54 -6.07
CA ASN A 73 11.63 -7.79 -4.82
C ASN A 73 11.37 -6.28 -5.02
N LEU A 74 11.10 -5.84 -6.25
CA LEU A 74 10.87 -4.45 -6.60
C LEU A 74 9.64 -4.33 -7.50
N GLY A 75 8.60 -3.72 -6.96
CA GLY A 75 7.40 -3.32 -7.71
C GLY A 75 7.38 -1.81 -7.93
N ARG A 76 7.04 -1.36 -9.14
CA ARG A 76 6.81 0.07 -9.40
C ARG A 76 5.94 0.34 -10.63
N ILE A 77 5.29 1.49 -10.66
CA ILE A 77 4.68 2.02 -11.88
C ILE A 77 5.79 2.30 -12.89
N VAL A 78 5.67 1.74 -14.09
CA VAL A 78 6.62 1.95 -15.20
C VAL A 78 6.05 2.81 -16.32
N ASP A 79 4.72 2.93 -16.37
CA ASP A 79 3.97 3.83 -17.25
C ASP A 79 2.61 4.11 -16.59
N GLU A 80 2.17 5.37 -16.56
CA GLU A 80 0.84 5.74 -16.06
C GLU A 80 -0.29 5.29 -17.00
N SER A 81 0.05 4.93 -18.24
CA SER A 81 -0.88 4.32 -19.18
C SER A 81 -0.75 2.79 -19.17
N PRO A 82 -1.86 2.04 -19.25
CA PRO A 82 -1.81 0.59 -19.35
C PRO A 82 -1.37 0.14 -20.74
N GLY A 83 -0.98 -1.14 -20.88
CA GLY A 83 -0.73 -1.79 -22.16
C GLY A 83 0.73 -1.84 -22.61
N LYS A 84 1.69 -1.47 -21.75
CA LYS A 84 3.12 -1.65 -22.05
C LYS A 84 3.46 -3.15 -22.15
N LYS A 85 3.97 -3.56 -23.31
CA LYS A 85 4.35 -4.96 -23.59
C LYS A 85 5.78 -5.23 -23.18
N ASP A 86 5.96 -5.84 -22.01
CA ASP A 86 7.24 -6.31 -21.49
C ASP A 86 6.98 -7.56 -20.62
N LYS A 87 7.95 -8.48 -20.53
CA LYS A 87 7.80 -9.75 -19.79
C LYS A 87 7.56 -9.55 -18.30
N GLU A 88 8.16 -8.52 -17.72
CA GLU A 88 8.06 -8.24 -16.29
C GLU A 88 7.03 -7.15 -15.97
N VAL A 89 6.20 -6.76 -16.95
CA VAL A 89 5.21 -5.70 -16.78
C VAL A 89 3.80 -6.27 -16.85
N VAL A 90 2.97 -5.86 -15.89
CA VAL A 90 1.56 -6.25 -15.78
C VAL A 90 0.72 -5.00 -15.56
N ASP A 91 -0.47 -4.97 -16.17
CA ASP A 91 -1.41 -3.90 -15.88
C ASP A 91 -2.15 -4.15 -14.58
N VAL A 92 -2.13 -3.16 -13.69
CA VAL A 92 -2.73 -3.24 -12.35
C VAL A 92 -3.53 -1.97 -12.06
N MET A 93 -4.44 -2.08 -11.10
CA MET A 93 -5.17 -0.93 -10.58
C MET A 93 -4.40 -0.32 -9.41
N CYS A 94 -4.21 0.99 -9.42
CA CYS A 94 -3.72 1.74 -8.27
C CYS A 94 -4.81 2.63 -7.68
N LEU A 95 -4.85 2.74 -6.35
CA LEU A 95 -5.79 3.55 -5.60
C LEU A 95 -5.08 4.77 -4.99
N PRO A 96 -5.72 5.95 -4.94
CA PRO A 96 -5.19 7.06 -4.17
C PRO A 96 -5.10 6.70 -2.69
N LEU A 97 -4.00 7.05 -2.02
CA LEU A 97 -3.81 6.73 -0.60
C LEU A 97 -4.97 7.26 0.26
N PHE A 98 -5.46 8.48 -0.03
CA PHE A 98 -6.60 9.05 0.70
C PHE A 98 -7.87 8.21 0.58
N ALA A 99 -8.09 7.49 -0.53
CA ALA A 99 -9.26 6.65 -0.72
C ALA A 99 -9.19 5.40 0.16
N ILE A 100 -7.98 4.84 0.34
CA ILE A 100 -7.73 3.77 1.30
C ILE A 100 -7.92 4.30 2.72
N LEU A 101 -7.30 5.44 3.06
CA LEU A 101 -7.43 6.06 4.37
C LEU A 101 -8.88 6.35 4.72
N LYS A 102 -9.69 6.86 3.79
CA LYS A 102 -11.11 7.16 4.02
C LYS A 102 -11.93 5.94 4.49
N ALA A 103 -11.52 4.71 4.15
CA ALA A 103 -12.20 3.51 4.64
C ALA A 103 -11.91 3.21 6.12
N PHE A 104 -10.89 3.83 6.72
CA PHE A 104 -10.43 3.57 8.09
C PHE A 104 -10.35 4.84 8.97
N LEU A 105 -10.29 6.01 8.34
CA LEU A 105 -10.29 7.32 8.98
C LEU A 105 -11.74 7.78 9.11
N ASP A 106 -12.33 7.40 10.23
CA ASP A 106 -13.68 7.81 10.63
C ASP A 106 -13.55 8.74 11.83
N VAL A 107 -13.59 10.05 11.58
CA VAL A 107 -13.49 11.09 12.62
C VAL A 107 -14.79 11.87 12.71
N GLU A 108 -15.91 11.26 12.30
CA GLU A 108 -17.27 11.79 12.41
C GLU A 108 -17.41 13.19 11.76
N GLY A 109 -16.75 13.42 10.62
CA GLY A 109 -16.97 14.59 9.75
C GLY A 109 -15.82 15.59 9.63
N ASN A 110 -14.69 15.38 10.31
CA ASN A 110 -13.49 16.24 10.23
C ASN A 110 -12.31 15.60 9.48
N GLU A 111 -12.53 14.58 8.64
CA GLU A 111 -11.47 13.78 8.00
C GLU A 111 -10.52 14.68 7.20
N LEU A 112 -11.09 15.62 6.44
CA LEU A 112 -10.30 16.54 5.62
C LEU A 112 -9.43 17.46 6.47
N ASP A 113 -9.93 17.94 7.61
CA ASP A 113 -9.16 18.83 8.48
C ASP A 113 -8.05 18.08 9.20
N VAL A 114 -8.29 16.82 9.60
CA VAL A 114 -7.25 15.93 10.11
C VAL A 114 -6.18 15.67 9.05
N LEU A 115 -6.55 15.39 7.79
CA LEU A 115 -5.57 15.16 6.72
C LEU A 115 -4.73 16.41 6.39
N LYS A 116 -5.25 17.62 6.61
CA LYS A 116 -4.50 18.87 6.43
C LYS A 116 -3.42 19.08 7.49
N THR A 117 -3.46 18.39 8.62
CA THR A 117 -2.46 18.55 9.69
C THR A 117 -1.17 17.80 9.40
N ILE A 118 -1.11 16.95 8.36
CA ILE A 118 0.10 16.22 7.99
C ILE A 118 1.21 17.23 7.63
N PRO A 119 2.31 17.29 8.40
CA PRO A 119 3.41 18.21 8.14
C PRO A 119 4.27 17.63 7.02
N TRP A 120 3.88 17.89 5.76
CA TRP A 120 4.55 17.31 4.59
C TRP A 120 6.04 17.68 4.45
N ASP A 121 6.48 18.73 5.14
CA ASP A 121 7.88 19.13 5.28
C ASP A 121 8.68 18.26 6.26
N GLU A 122 8.01 17.60 7.21
CA GLU A 122 8.61 16.62 8.13
C GLU A 122 8.49 15.18 7.61
N VAL A 123 7.59 14.94 6.64
CA VAL A 123 7.44 13.63 6.00
C VAL A 123 8.58 13.42 5.00
N ASN A 124 9.51 12.53 5.34
CA ASN A 124 10.61 12.16 4.45
C ASN A 124 10.11 11.25 3.32
N ILE A 125 10.06 11.79 2.10
CA ILE A 125 9.76 11.07 0.86
C ILE A 125 11.08 10.86 0.12
N LEU A 126 11.54 9.61 0.07
CA LEU A 126 12.80 9.19 -0.57
C LEU A 126 12.63 8.93 -2.07
#